data_AF-A0A1S2NHW1-F1
#
_entry.id   AF-A0A1S2NHW1-F1
#
_cell.length_a   1.000
_cell.length_b   1.000
_cell.length_c   1.000
_cell.angle_alpha   90.00
_cell.angle_beta   90.00
_cell.angle_gamma   90.00
#
_symmetry.space_group_name_H-M   'P 1'
#
loop_
_entity.id
_entity.type
_entity.pdbx_description
1 polymer ?
#
loop_
_entity_poly.entity_id
_entity_poly.type
_entity_poly.pdbx_seq_one_letter_code
_entity_poly.pdbx_strand_id
1 'polypeptide(L)'
;MFESIFFKFIFIVFICLLVIFIMNYFYRKNVKNKIINYLLSCSNLEQEILKSFLQNPHKTFPLTKDANITKNLLQLNIIFLKEIVSDAKYNNYVFNPLIKKIIHKNKDLKKIYH
;
A
#
# COMPACT_ATOMS: atom_id res chain seq x y z
N MET A 1 -30.39 -35.63 18.07
CA MET A 1 -29.02 -35.94 17.56
C MET A 1 -28.67 -35.07 16.35
N PHE A 2 -29.54 -34.96 15.34
CA PHE A 2 -29.32 -34.17 14.12
C PHE A 2 -29.10 -32.66 14.38
N GLU A 3 -29.94 -32.06 15.24
CA GLU A 3 -29.80 -30.64 15.63
C GLU A 3 -28.45 -30.33 16.27
N SER A 4 -27.95 -31.21 17.15
CA SER A 4 -26.63 -31.04 17.78
C SER A 4 -25.48 -31.09 16.76
N ILE A 5 -25.59 -31.93 15.72
CA ILE A 5 -24.60 -32.02 14.65
C ILE A 5 -24.65 -30.76 13.78
N PHE A 6 -25.85 -30.27 13.46
CA PHE A 6 -26.03 -29.03 12.70
C PHE A 6 -25.47 -27.80 13.43
N PHE A 7 -25.72 -27.66 14.74
CA PHE A 7 -25.14 -26.59 15.55
C PHE A 7 -23.61 -26.66 15.60
N LYS A 8 -23.03 -27.86 15.73
CA LYS A 8 -21.57 -28.03 15.69
C LYS A 8 -20.99 -27.60 14.34
N PHE A 9 -21.67 -27.91 13.23
CA PHE A 9 -21.22 -27.50 11.90
C PHE A 9 -21.23 -25.97 11.73
N ILE A 10 -22.33 -25.31 12.14
CA ILE A 10 -22.42 -23.83 12.12
C ILE A 10 -21.30 -23.21 12.96
N PHE A 11 -21.05 -23.76 14.14
CA PHE A 11 -20.02 -23.27 15.04
C PHE A 11 -18.61 -23.37 14.42
N ILE A 12 -18.30 -24.47 13.74
CA ILE A 12 -17.03 -24.64 13.03
C ILE A 12 -16.90 -23.60 11.91
N VAL A 13 -17.95 -23.42 11.09
CA VAL A 13 -17.95 -22.43 10.01
C VAL A 13 -17.73 -21.02 10.57
N PHE A 14 -18.38 -20.67 11.68
CA PHE A 14 -18.20 -19.38 12.33
C PHE A 14 -16.75 -19.17 12.80
N ILE A 15 -16.12 -20.17 13.42
CA ILE A 15 -14.71 -20.10 13.82
C ILE A 15 -13.80 -19.90 12.61
N CYS A 16 -14.01 -20.63 11.52
CA CYS A 16 -13.23 -20.48 10.30
C CYS A 16 -13.32 -19.04 9.74
N LEU A 17 -14.53 -18.47 9.70
CA LEU A 17 -14.74 -17.08 9.26
C LEU A 17 -14.04 -16.09 10.18
N LEU A 18 -14.09 -16.31 11.49
CA LEU A 18 -13.45 -15.45 12.49
C LEU A 18 -11.92 -15.48 12.35
N VAL A 19 -11.32 -16.65 12.14
CA VAL A 19 -9.87 -16.78 11.89
C VAL A 19 -9.46 -16.05 10.61
N ILE A 20 -10.20 -16.23 9.52
CA ILE A 20 -9.95 -15.53 8.25
C ILE A 20 -10.05 -14.01 8.45
N PHE A 21 -11.04 -13.53 9.19
CA PHE A 21 -11.22 -12.13 9.49
C PHE A 21 -10.01 -11.55 10.27
N ILE A 22 -9.57 -12.25 11.32
CA ILE A 22 -8.42 -11.86 12.13
C ILE A 22 -7.14 -11.84 11.27
N MET A 23 -6.88 -12.89 10.49
CA MET A 23 -5.71 -12.94 9.60
C MET A 23 -5.69 -11.77 8.61
N ASN A 24 -6.83 -11.47 7.99
CA ASN A 24 -6.95 -10.35 7.06
C ASN A 24 -6.70 -9.00 7.76
N TYR A 25 -7.15 -8.85 9.00
CA TYR A 25 -6.90 -7.65 9.79
C TYR A 25 -5.41 -7.45 10.08
N PHE A 26 -4.73 -8.51 10.57
CA PHE A 26 -3.28 -8.46 10.82
C PHE A 26 -2.48 -8.24 9.53
N TYR A 27 -2.86 -8.89 8.43
CA TYR A 27 -2.24 -8.68 7.13
C TYR A 27 -2.30 -7.21 6.71
N ARG A 28 -3.50 -6.60 6.74
CA ARG A 28 -3.70 -5.18 6.40
C ARG A 28 -2.87 -4.27 7.30
N LYS A 29 -2.81 -4.56 8.60
CA LYS A 29 -2.00 -3.80 9.57
C LYS A 29 -0.51 -3.89 9.24
N ASN A 30 0.00 -5.08 8.93
CA ASN A 30 1.39 -5.29 8.56
C ASN A 30 1.77 -4.57 7.27
N VAL A 31 0.94 -4.65 6.23
CA VAL A 31 1.18 -3.91 4.98
C VAL A 31 1.25 -2.40 5.25
N LYS A 32 0.30 -1.86 6.03
CA LYS A 32 0.30 -0.45 6.41
C LYS A 32 1.58 -0.06 7.16
N ASN A 33 2.03 -0.87 8.11
CA ASN A 33 3.26 -0.61 8.85
C ASN A 33 4.50 -0.66 7.96
N LYS A 34 4.58 -1.60 7.02
CA LYS A 34 5.66 -1.65 6.03
C LYS A 34 5.74 -0.36 5.21
N ILE A 35 4.59 0.14 4.74
CA ILE A 35 4.53 1.40 4.00
C ILE A 35 4.97 2.58 4.88
N ILE A 36 4.50 2.66 6.13
CA ILE A 36 4.89 3.73 7.06
C ILE A 36 6.40 3.72 7.29
N ASN A 37 6.97 2.55 7.60
CA ASN A 37 8.39 2.41 7.86
C ASN A 37 9.22 2.81 6.65
N TYR A 38 8.81 2.38 5.45
CA TYR A 38 9.47 2.78 4.21
C TYR A 38 9.46 4.31 4.03
N LEU A 39 8.28 4.94 4.16
CA LEU A 39 8.13 6.38 4.00
C LEU A 39 8.92 7.20 5.04
N LEU A 40 9.12 6.66 6.25
CA LEU A 40 9.96 7.29 7.28
C LEU A 40 11.45 7.12 6.98
N SER A 41 11.85 6.03 6.33
CA SER A 41 13.24 5.74 5.96
C SER A 41 13.69 6.37 4.65
N CYS A 42 12.78 7.00 3.89
CA CYS A 42 13.12 7.66 2.62
C CYS A 42 14.17 8.76 2.84
N SER A 43 15.16 8.79 1.94
CA SER A 43 16.14 9.88 1.87
C SER A 43 15.49 11.21 1.48
N ASN A 44 16.16 12.34 1.72
CA ASN A 44 15.62 13.67 1.39
C ASN A 44 15.17 13.78 -0.08
N LEU A 45 15.95 13.22 -1.01
CA LEU A 45 15.62 13.23 -2.44
C LEU A 45 14.36 12.38 -2.73
N GLU A 46 14.26 11.19 -2.14
CA GLU A 46 13.05 10.36 -2.28
C GLU A 46 11.82 11.02 -1.67
N GLN A 47 11.99 11.73 -0.55
CA GLN A 47 10.93 12.50 0.08
C GLN A 47 10.43 13.63 -0.82
N GLU A 48 11.31 14.36 -1.49
CA GLU A 48 10.94 15.40 -2.45
C GLU A 48 10.16 14.84 -3.65
N ILE A 49 10.60 13.70 -4.19
CA ILE A 49 9.88 12.99 -5.26
C ILE A 49 8.46 12.64 -4.77
N LEU A 50 8.33 12.04 -3.58
CA LEU A 50 7.04 11.67 -3.00
C LEU A 50 6.15 12.89 -2.70
N LYS A 51 6.71 14.02 -2.28
CA LYS A 51 5.98 15.29 -2.11
C LYS A 51 5.38 15.76 -3.42
N SER A 52 6.13 15.66 -4.52
CA SER A 52 5.62 16.02 -5.86
C SER A 52 4.41 15.17 -6.25
N PHE A 53 4.40 13.89 -5.85
CA PHE A 53 3.27 12.97 -6.08
C PHE A 53 2.04 13.37 -5.28
N LEU A 54 2.23 13.77 -4.02
CA LEU A 54 1.15 14.18 -3.12
C LEU A 54 0.48 15.49 -3.53
N GLN A 55 1.26 16.42 -4.11
CA GLN A 55 0.75 17.68 -4.65
C GLN A 55 -0.11 17.46 -5.91
N ASN A 56 0.24 16.47 -6.73
CA ASN A 56 -0.42 16.21 -8.01
C ASN A 56 -0.90 14.75 -8.13
N PRO A 57 -1.79 14.25 -7.25
CA PRO A 57 -2.09 12.82 -7.14
C PRO A 57 -2.77 12.20 -8.38
N HIS A 58 -3.34 13.03 -9.26
CA HIS A 58 -4.00 12.60 -10.50
C HIS A 58 -3.07 12.60 -11.73
N LYS A 59 -1.86 13.15 -11.60
CA LYS A 59 -0.90 13.19 -12.71
C LYS A 59 -0.16 11.86 -12.82
N THR A 60 0.34 11.63 -14.02
CA THR A 60 1.29 10.56 -14.31
C THR A 60 2.70 11.03 -14.04
N PHE A 61 3.51 10.16 -13.45
CA PHE A 61 4.89 10.43 -13.13
C PHE A 61 5.78 9.53 -13.99
N PRO A 62 6.60 10.11 -14.89
CA PRO A 62 7.58 9.33 -15.64
C PRO A 62 8.69 8.92 -14.69
N LEU A 63 8.81 7.62 -14.41
CA LEU A 63 9.87 7.07 -13.56
C LEU A 63 10.65 6.02 -14.32
N THR A 64 11.96 5.96 -14.06
CA THR A 64 12.86 4.96 -14.62
C THR A 64 12.45 3.58 -14.12
N LYS A 65 12.28 2.62 -15.04
CA LYS A 65 11.86 1.24 -14.73
C LYS A 65 12.81 0.55 -13.74
N ASP A 66 14.11 0.79 -13.91
CA ASP A 66 15.15 0.06 -13.19
C ASP A 66 15.58 0.72 -11.88
N ALA A 67 15.13 1.94 -11.60
CA ALA A 67 15.52 2.65 -10.39
C ALA A 67 14.97 1.94 -9.15
N ASN A 68 15.82 1.80 -8.12
CA ASN A 68 15.45 1.13 -6.87
C ASN A 68 14.23 1.77 -6.21
N ILE A 69 14.13 3.12 -6.24
CA ILE A 69 12.96 3.83 -5.73
C ILE A 69 11.68 3.37 -6.45
N THR A 70 11.67 3.27 -7.77
CA THR A 70 10.51 2.84 -8.55
C THR A 70 10.08 1.42 -8.17
N LYS A 71 11.05 0.50 -8.04
CA LYS A 71 10.80 -0.89 -7.63
C LYS A 71 10.18 -0.96 -6.24
N ASN A 72 10.73 -0.22 -5.27
CA ASN A 72 10.22 -0.17 -3.91
C ASN A 72 8.81 0.41 -3.85
N LEU A 73 8.56 1.51 -4.58
CA LEU A 73 7.25 2.15 -4.64
C LEU A 73 6.19 1.22 -5.26
N LEU A 74 6.54 0.44 -6.29
CA LEU A 74 5.65 -0.56 -6.88
C LEU A 74 5.38 -1.72 -5.93
N GLN A 75 6.43 -2.30 -5.33
CA GLN A 75 6.30 -3.43 -4.42
C GLN A 75 5.42 -3.10 -3.21
N LEU A 76 5.48 -1.86 -2.73
CA LEU A 76 4.67 -1.38 -1.61
C LEU A 76 3.30 -0.84 -2.03
N ASN A 77 2.92 -0.96 -3.31
CA ASN A 77 1.69 -0.42 -3.88
C ASN A 77 1.51 1.09 -3.59
N ILE A 78 2.62 1.84 -3.55
CA ILE A 78 2.60 3.29 -3.39
C ILE A 78 2.32 3.98 -4.74
N ILE A 79 2.81 3.37 -5.82
CA ILE A 79 2.49 3.76 -7.20
C ILE A 79 1.95 2.56 -7.97
N PHE A 80 1.19 2.84 -9.03
CA PHE A 80 0.68 1.86 -9.97
C PHE A 80 1.17 2.18 -11.37
N LEU A 81 1.51 1.16 -12.13
CA LEU A 81 1.84 1.30 -13.54
C LEU A 81 0.57 1.66 -14.33
N LYS A 82 0.60 2.78 -15.06
CA LYS A 82 -0.51 3.21 -15.92
C LYS A 82 -0.29 2.78 -17.37
N GLU A 83 0.94 2.94 -17.84
CA GLU A 83 1.28 2.71 -19.24
C GLU A 83 2.71 2.18 -19.35
N ILE A 84 2.86 1.11 -20.13
CA ILE A 84 4.16 0.54 -20.50
C ILE A 84 4.57 1.19 -21.81
N VAL A 85 5.70 1.89 -21.78
CA VAL A 85 6.34 2.38 -23.00
C VAL A 85 7.44 1.39 -23.34
N SER A 86 7.15 0.46 -24.26
CA SER A 86 7.97 -0.75 -24.53
C SER A 86 9.45 -0.42 -24.71
N ASP A 87 9.78 0.65 -25.41
CA ASP A 87 11.15 1.00 -25.79
C ASP A 87 11.74 2.19 -25.02
N ALA A 88 11.03 2.69 -24.00
CA ALA A 88 11.52 3.82 -23.21
C ALA A 88 12.16 3.36 -21.89
N LYS A 89 13.17 4.11 -21.46
CA LYS A 89 13.78 4.03 -20.13
C LYS A 89 12.78 4.30 -18.99
N TYR A 90 11.70 5.02 -19.31
CA TYR A 90 10.70 5.49 -18.37
C TYR A 90 9.35 4.82 -18.62
N ASN A 91 8.59 4.58 -17.55
CA ASN A 91 7.18 4.23 -17.59
C ASN A 91 6.35 5.31 -16.90
N ASN A 92 5.07 5.37 -17.24
CA ASN A 92 4.14 6.29 -16.59
C ASN A 92 3.47 5.60 -15.40
N TYR A 93 3.62 6.20 -14.22
CA TYR A 93 3.04 5.69 -12.98
C TYR A 93 2.02 6.66 -12.40
N VAL A 94 1.07 6.15 -11.63
CA VAL A 94 0.06 6.92 -10.90
C VAL A 94 0.20 6.65 -9.41
N PHE A 95 0.03 7.69 -8.60
CA PHE A 95 0.12 7.58 -7.15
C PHE A 95 -1.12 6.92 -6.55
N ASN A 96 -0.93 6.02 -5.59
CA ASN A 96 -2.04 5.40 -4.87
C ASN A 96 -2.65 6.38 -3.85
N PRO A 97 -3.93 6.79 -4.01
CA PRO A 97 -4.56 7.76 -3.12
C PRO A 97 -4.71 7.25 -1.67
N LEU A 98 -4.64 5.94 -1.43
CA LEU A 98 -4.65 5.38 -0.08
C LEU A 98 -3.42 5.79 0.72
N ILE A 99 -2.28 6.03 0.06
CA ILE A 99 -1.05 6.45 0.73
C ILE A 99 -1.20 7.85 1.31
N LYS A 100 -1.92 8.76 0.62
CA LYS A 100 -2.26 10.07 1.16
C LYS A 100 -3.01 9.95 2.49
N LYS A 101 -3.94 9.00 2.61
CA LYS A 101 -4.67 8.71 3.86
C LYS A 101 -3.75 8.13 4.94
N ILE A 102 -2.77 7.31 4.58
CA ILE A 102 -1.77 6.77 5.52
C ILE A 102 -0.92 7.92 6.09
N ILE A 103 -0.41 8.80 5.22
CA ILE A 103 0.42 9.96 5.60
C ILE A 103 -0.36 10.90 6.51
N HIS A 104 -1.61 11.24 6.17
CA HIS A 104 -2.43 12.15 6.99
C HIS A 104 -2.74 11.60 8.39
N LYS A 105 -2.82 10.27 8.54
CA LYS A 105 -3.13 9.62 9.82
C LYS A 105 -1.92 9.41 10.71
N ASN A 106 -0.70 9.43 10.17
CA ASN A 106 0.53 9.26 10.94
C ASN A 106 1.17 10.63 11.21
N LYS A 107 1.38 10.96 12.48
CA LYS A 107 1.88 12.29 12.89
C LYS A 107 3.28 12.59 12.35
N ASP A 108 4.14 11.59 12.29
CA ASP A 108 5.54 11.78 11.87
C ASP A 108 5.62 11.94 10.35
N LEU A 109 4.91 11.10 9.60
CA LEU A 109 4.78 11.25 8.15
C LEU A 109 4.14 12.60 7.78
N LYS A 110 3.14 13.05 8.53
CA LYS A 110 2.52 14.35 8.29
C LYS A 110 3.55 15.48 8.39
N LYS A 111 4.46 15.47 9.36
CA LYS A 111 5.50 16.50 9.48
C LYS A 111 6.49 16.51 8.31
N ILE A 112 6.74 15.35 7.71
CA ILE A 112 7.71 15.22 6.62
C ILE A 112 7.08 15.64 5.28
N TYR A 113 5.84 15.22 5.02
CA TYR A 113 5.23 15.22 3.68
C TYR A 113 4.09 16.25 3.50
N HIS A 114 3.65 16.92 4.56
CA HIS A 114 2.62 17.97 4.54
C HIS A 114 3.23 19.31 4.95
#